data_AF-A0A527XJH5-F1
#
_entry.id   AF-A0A527XJH5-F1
#
_cell.length_a   1.000
_cell.length_b   1.000
_cell.length_c   1.000
_cell.angle_alpha   90.00
_cell.angle_beta   90.00
_cell.angle_gamma   90.00
#
_symmetry.space_group_name_H-M   'P 1'
#
loop_
_entity.id
_entity.type
_entity.pdbx_description
1 polymer ?
#
loop_
_entity_poly.entity_id
_entity_poly.type
_entity_poly.pdbx_seq_one_letter_code
_entity_poly.pdbx_strand_id
1 'polypeptide(L)'
;DENAIIKEFGTLIPATDHRYRMERMFYADRPASALRVAGLAGAQPLADAWAAADKGDKNAARLLKAVPAAQRSAGYFFAEAEYLRK
;
A
#
# COMPACT_ATOMS: atom_id res chain seq x y z
N ASP A 1 -13.34 5.21 16.23
CA ASP A 1 -11.91 5.10 15.93
C ASP A 1 -11.71 3.99 14.89
N GLU A 2 -10.98 4.24 13.80
CA GLU A 2 -10.83 3.33 12.65
C GLU A 2 -10.19 1.99 13.07
N ASN A 3 -9.28 2.04 14.04
CA ASN A 3 -8.60 0.85 14.57
C ASN A 3 -9.56 -0.11 15.29
N ALA A 4 -10.57 0.41 15.99
CA ALA A 4 -11.57 -0.42 16.67
C ALA A 4 -12.44 -1.17 15.66
N ILE A 5 -12.84 -0.51 14.57
CA ILE A 5 -13.63 -1.10 13.49
C ILE A 5 -12.82 -2.18 12.75
N ILE A 6 -11.54 -1.91 12.46
CA ILE A 6 -10.64 -2.89 11.85
C ILE A 6 -10.47 -4.12 12.74
N LYS A 7 -10.30 -3.90 14.05
CA LYS A 7 -10.11 -5.00 15.01
C LYS A 7 -11.34 -5.92 15.07
N GLU A 8 -12.53 -5.35 15.05
CA GLU A 8 -13.77 -6.11 15.21
C GLU A 8 -14.22 -6.79 13.90
N PHE A 9 -14.10 -6.09 12.77
CA PHE A 9 -14.72 -6.52 11.50
C PHE A 9 -13.72 -6.75 10.37
N GLY A 10 -12.43 -6.51 10.60
CA GLY A 10 -11.40 -6.56 9.56
C GLY A 10 -11.29 -7.91 8.87
N THR A 11 -11.56 -9.01 9.56
CA THR A 11 -11.50 -10.36 8.97
C THR A 11 -12.72 -10.74 8.13
N LEU A 12 -13.83 -10.00 8.24
CA LEU A 12 -15.04 -10.24 7.44
C LEU A 12 -14.92 -9.69 6.01
N ILE A 13 -14.04 -8.72 5.81
CA ILE A 13 -13.80 -8.07 4.52
C ILE A 13 -12.70 -8.85 3.79
N PRO A 14 -12.93 -9.29 2.53
CA PRO A 14 -11.92 -9.99 1.74
C PRO A 14 -10.61 -9.20 1.61
N ALA A 15 -9.48 -9.91 1.50
CA ALA A 15 -8.17 -9.28 1.31
C ALA A 15 -8.12 -8.39 0.05
N THR A 16 -8.85 -8.76 -1.01
CA THR A 16 -9.00 -7.95 -2.24
C THR A 16 -9.69 -6.61 -1.97
N ASP A 17 -10.68 -6.58 -1.09
CA ASP A 17 -11.41 -5.35 -0.76
C ASP A 17 -10.55 -4.44 0.13
N HIS A 18 -9.79 -5.04 1.06
CA HIS A 18 -8.76 -4.29 1.79
C HIS A 18 -7.68 -3.76 0.85
N ARG A 19 -7.31 -4.50 -0.19
CA ARG A 19 -6.36 -4.05 -1.21
C ARG A 19 -6.88 -2.81 -1.93
N TYR A 20 -8.12 -2.80 -2.40
CA TYR A 20 -8.73 -1.60 -3.00
C TYR A 20 -8.78 -0.41 -2.04
N ARG A 21 -9.13 -0.65 -0.77
CA ARG A 21 -9.14 0.40 0.26
C ARG A 21 -7.76 0.96 0.52
N MET A 22 -6.74 0.09 0.62
CA MET A 22 -5.35 0.47 0.81
C MET A 22 -4.85 1.34 -0.35
N GLU A 23 -5.04 0.91 -1.59
CA GLU A 23 -4.61 1.67 -2.78
C GLU A 23 -5.34 3.02 -2.87
N ARG A 24 -6.65 3.07 -2.58
CA ARG A 24 -7.42 4.32 -2.50
C ARG A 24 -6.84 5.29 -1.46
N MET A 25 -6.36 4.79 -0.33
CA MET A 25 -5.73 5.63 0.70
C MET A 25 -4.40 6.22 0.21
N PHE A 26 -3.60 5.48 -0.54
CA PHE A 26 -2.40 6.04 -1.17
C PHE A 26 -2.74 7.11 -2.22
N TYR A 27 -3.70 6.85 -3.10
CA TYR A 27 -4.15 7.85 -4.08
C TYR A 27 -4.70 9.13 -3.43
N ALA A 28 -5.25 9.01 -2.22
CA ALA A 28 -5.78 10.13 -1.44
C ALA A 28 -4.75 10.79 -0.53
N ASP A 29 -3.45 10.54 -0.73
CA ASP A 29 -2.36 11.10 0.07
C ASP A 29 -2.48 10.77 1.58
N ARG A 30 -2.90 9.53 1.89
CA ARG A 30 -3.05 9.01 3.25
C ARG A 30 -2.18 7.77 3.51
N PRO A 31 -0.85 7.84 3.31
CA PRO A 31 0.04 6.69 3.41
C PRO A 31 0.02 6.02 4.79
N ALA A 32 -0.09 6.80 5.89
CA ALA A 32 -0.18 6.25 7.24
C ALA A 32 -1.44 5.39 7.46
N SER A 33 -2.55 5.72 6.79
CA SER A 33 -3.78 4.91 6.86
C SER A 33 -3.66 3.65 6.02
N ALA A 34 -3.09 3.77 4.82
CA ALA A 34 -2.83 2.64 3.93
C ALA A 34 -1.94 1.58 4.61
N LEU A 35 -0.86 2.00 5.28
CA LEU A 35 0.04 1.11 6.00
C LEU A 35 -0.65 0.30 7.10
N ARG A 36 -1.67 0.84 7.79
CA ARG A 36 -2.42 0.10 8.81
C ARG A 36 -3.25 -1.04 8.23
N VAL A 37 -3.79 -0.87 7.02
CA VAL A 37 -4.64 -1.88 6.37
C VAL A 37 -3.86 -2.84 5.46
N ALA A 38 -2.60 -2.55 5.18
CA ALA A 38 -1.77 -3.33 4.26
C ALA A 38 -1.59 -4.80 4.67
N GLY A 39 -1.53 -5.08 5.98
CA GLY A 39 -1.51 -6.44 6.51
C GLY A 39 -2.80 -7.22 6.20
N LEU A 40 -3.97 -6.58 6.33
CA LEU A 40 -5.27 -7.18 6.00
C LEU A 40 -5.43 -7.44 4.50
N ALA A 41 -4.78 -6.61 3.68
CA ALA A 41 -4.74 -6.76 2.23
C ALA A 41 -3.72 -7.82 1.76
N GLY A 42 -2.91 -8.39 2.66
CA GLY A 42 -1.79 -9.26 2.29
C GLY A 42 -0.76 -8.55 1.38
N ALA A 43 -0.64 -7.23 1.51
CA ALA A 43 0.00 -6.34 0.54
C ALA A 43 1.08 -5.43 1.16
N GLN A 44 1.60 -5.80 2.34
CA GLN A 44 2.62 -5.01 3.04
C GLN A 44 3.83 -4.62 2.16
N PRO A 45 4.42 -5.52 1.35
CA PRO A 45 5.54 -5.15 0.48
C PRO A 45 5.21 -4.02 -0.50
N LEU A 46 4.02 -4.02 -1.11
CA LEU A 46 3.60 -2.90 -1.94
C LEU A 46 3.42 -1.62 -1.12
N ALA A 47 2.74 -1.69 0.02
CA ALA A 47 2.46 -0.50 0.82
C ALA A 47 3.74 0.19 1.29
N ASP A 48 4.73 -0.59 1.74
CA ASP A 48 6.03 -0.07 2.16
C ASP A 48 6.77 0.57 0.98
N ALA A 49 6.75 -0.07 -0.20
CA ALA A 49 7.36 0.47 -1.41
C ALA A 49 6.71 1.77 -1.87
N TRP A 50 5.37 1.84 -1.86
CA TRP A 50 4.63 3.05 -2.24
C TRP A 50 4.88 4.18 -1.26
N ALA A 51 4.83 3.92 0.06
CA ALA A 51 5.14 4.93 1.06
C ALA A 51 6.58 5.45 0.95
N ALA A 52 7.55 4.59 0.59
CA ALA A 52 8.93 4.99 0.34
C ALA A 52 9.07 5.86 -0.93
N ALA A 53 8.43 5.47 -2.03
CA ALA A 53 8.38 6.23 -3.27
C ALA A 53 7.75 7.62 -3.08
N ASP A 54 6.63 7.68 -2.35
CA ASP A 54 5.92 8.90 -2.02
C ASP A 54 6.77 9.88 -1.21
N LYS A 55 7.60 9.38 -0.29
CA LYS A 55 8.52 10.21 0.50
C LYS A 55 9.86 10.52 -0.18
N GLY A 56 10.14 9.95 -1.35
CA GLY A 56 11.47 10.04 -1.96
C GLY A 56 12.56 9.36 -1.13
N ASP A 57 12.21 8.30 -0.39
CA ASP A 57 13.16 7.58 0.45
C ASP A 57 14.25 6.92 -0.42
N LYS A 58 15.51 6.97 0.03
CA LYS A 58 16.65 6.32 -0.65
C LYS A 58 16.47 4.82 -0.89
N ASN A 59 15.61 4.15 -0.12
CA ASN A 59 15.28 2.74 -0.27
C ASN A 59 14.16 2.46 -1.27
N ALA A 60 13.49 3.49 -1.82
CA ALA A 60 12.31 3.32 -2.68
C ALA A 60 12.57 2.33 -3.84
N ALA A 61 13.65 2.50 -4.59
CA ALA A 61 14.01 1.59 -5.68
C ALA A 61 14.18 0.13 -5.21
N ARG A 62 14.86 -0.07 -4.07
CA ARG A 62 15.06 -1.41 -3.50
C ARG A 62 13.74 -2.05 -3.10
N LEU A 63 12.84 -1.28 -2.48
CA LEU A 63 11.54 -1.76 -2.03
C LEU A 63 10.60 -2.03 -3.20
N LEU A 64 10.54 -1.14 -4.19
CA LEU A 64 9.79 -1.35 -5.44
C LEU A 64 10.23 -2.63 -6.15
N LYS A 65 11.54 -2.88 -6.24
CA LYS A 65 12.06 -4.13 -6.83
C LYS A 65 11.68 -5.38 -6.02
N ALA A 66 11.52 -5.25 -4.70
CA ALA A 66 11.18 -6.34 -3.80
C ALA A 66 9.68 -6.68 -3.75
N VAL A 67 8.81 -5.85 -4.35
CA VAL A 67 7.36 -6.13 -4.41
C VAL A 67 7.12 -7.46 -5.16
N PRO A 68 6.43 -8.45 -4.58
CA PRO A 68 6.14 -9.73 -5.25
C PRO A 68 5.33 -9.53 -6.54
N ALA A 69 5.56 -10.35 -7.56
CA ALA A 69 4.88 -10.24 -8.86
C ALA A 69 3.34 -10.20 -8.74
N ALA A 70 2.77 -11.01 -7.85
CA ALA A 70 1.33 -11.04 -7.59
C ALA A 70 0.75 -9.71 -7.05
N GLN A 71 1.59 -8.83 -6.50
CA GLN A 71 1.19 -7.51 -5.99
C GLN A 71 1.47 -6.38 -6.98
N ARG A 72 2.07 -6.67 -8.15
CA ARG A 72 2.42 -5.67 -9.17
C ARG A 72 1.25 -5.39 -10.11
N SER A 73 0.22 -4.75 -9.57
CA SER A 73 -0.96 -4.27 -10.31
C SER A 73 -0.89 -2.74 -10.52
N ALA A 74 -2.01 -2.11 -10.87
CA ALA A 74 -2.09 -0.66 -11.12
C ALA A 74 -1.45 0.20 -10.01
N GLY A 75 -1.69 -0.11 -8.73
CA GLY A 75 -1.09 0.62 -7.61
C GLY A 75 0.44 0.57 -7.58
N TYR A 76 1.03 -0.57 -7.98
CA TYR A 76 2.48 -0.70 -8.10
C TYR A 76 3.05 0.20 -9.19
N PHE A 77 2.47 0.16 -10.39
CA PHE A 77 2.97 0.97 -11.50
C PHE A 77 2.78 2.47 -11.25
N PHE A 78 1.73 2.86 -10.53
CA PHE A 78 1.58 4.24 -10.08
C PHE A 78 2.70 4.65 -9.12
N ALA A 79 2.99 3.83 -8.11
CA ALA A 79 4.07 4.10 -7.17
C ALA A 79 5.44 4.18 -7.86
N GLU A 80 5.68 3.31 -8.83
CA GLU A 80 6.91 3.30 -9.63
C GLU A 80 7.02 4.56 -10.51
N ALA A 81 5.93 4.96 -11.17
CA ALA A 81 5.90 6.19 -11.96
C ALA A 81 6.14 7.44 -11.10
N GLU A 82 5.51 7.53 -9.92
CA GLU A 82 5.73 8.62 -8.97
C GLU A 82 7.17 8.67 -8.45
N TYR A 83 7.81 7.51 -8.25
CA TYR A 83 9.24 7.45 -7.91
C TYR A 83 10.12 7.97 -9.04
N LEU A 84 9.88 7.54 -10.27
CA LEU A 84 10.69 7.91 -11.45
C LEU A 84 10.50 9.36 -11.91
N ARG A 85 9.42 10.02 -11.50
CA ARG A 85 9.13 11.43 -11.81
C ARG A 85 9.93 12.42 -10.95
N LYS A 86 10.44 11.97 -9.80
CA LYS A 86 11.19 12.80 -8.84
C LYS A 86 12.67 12.84 -9.21
#